data_AF-X1L3R5-F1
#
_entry.id   AF-X1L3R5-F1
#
_cell.length_a   1.000
_cell.length_b   1.000
_cell.length_c   1.000
_cell.angle_alpha   90.00
_cell.angle_beta   90.00
_cell.angle_gamma   90.00
#
_symmetry.space_group_name_H-M   'P 1'
#
loop_
_entity.id
_entity.type
_entity.pdbx_description
1 polymer ?
#
loop_
_entity_poly.entity_id
_entity_poly.type
_entity_poly.pdbx_seq_one_letter_code
_entity_poly.pdbx_strand_id
1 'polypeptide(L)'
;MDNVDRKKAAELNIEVLNTPEAPSVSVAELALGLMFALARHISNADRTMHCGEWNKSQYLGYTLKGKKLGLIGFGNIAKQLAKKALALEMEVGVYSRFSKGPKAIEEAKNMGCKLYSSIDELLQ
;
A
#
# COMPACT_ATOMS: atom_id res chain seq x y z
N MET A 1 16.19 3.98 -4.42
CA MET A 1 16.84 5.16 -5.05
C MET A 1 17.69 4.59 -6.18
N ASP A 2 16.98 4.12 -7.20
CA ASP A 2 17.47 3.06 -8.10
C ASP A 2 17.58 3.58 -9.53
N ASN A 3 17.19 4.84 -9.73
CA ASN A 3 17.31 5.63 -10.94
C ASN A 3 18.64 6.39 -11.05
N VAL A 4 19.53 6.27 -10.06
CA VAL A 4 20.85 6.92 -10.04
C VAL A 4 21.92 5.84 -9.88
N ASP A 5 22.92 5.83 -10.75
CA ASP A 5 24.10 5.00 -10.58
C ASP A 5 24.97 5.55 -9.45
N ARG A 6 24.79 4.98 -8.26
CA ARG A 6 25.49 5.42 -7.06
C ARG A 6 26.96 5.05 -7.06
N LYS A 7 27.35 3.98 -7.77
CA LYS A 7 28.77 3.62 -7.87
C LYS A 7 29.48 4.66 -8.71
N LYS A 8 28.89 5.03 -9.86
CA LYS A 8 29.48 6.05 -10.71
C LYS A 8 29.50 7.43 -10.06
N ALA A 9 28.44 7.79 -9.34
CA ALA A 9 28.38 9.04 -8.58
C ALA A 9 29.50 9.10 -7.53
N ALA A 10 29.73 8.01 -6.78
CA ALA A 10 30.81 7.93 -5.79
C ALA A 10 32.21 8.03 -6.43
N GLU A 11 32.47 7.38 -7.56
CA GLU A 11 33.74 7.51 -8.31
C GLU A 11 34.03 8.96 -8.72
N LEU A 12 32.99 9.74 -8.99
CA LEU A 12 33.08 11.14 -9.39
C LEU A 12 33.00 12.11 -8.20
N ASN A 13 33.02 11.61 -6.95
CA ASN A 13 32.83 12.40 -5.73
C ASN A 13 31.53 13.22 -5.72
N ILE A 14 30.45 12.68 -6.30
CA ILE A 14 29.11 13.29 -6.30
C ILE A 14 28.26 12.63 -5.22
N GLU A 15 27.80 13.42 -4.26
CA GLU A 15 26.90 12.95 -3.20
C GLU A 15 25.46 12.82 -3.72
N VAL A 16 24.79 11.72 -3.33
CA VAL A 16 23.41 11.44 -3.72
C VAL A 16 22.55 11.25 -2.47
N LEU A 17 21.59 12.15 -2.27
CA LEU A 17 20.72 12.18 -1.11
C LEU A 17 19.25 11.93 -1.50
N ASN A 18 18.46 11.31 -0.61
CA ASN A 18 17.00 11.23 -0.74
C ASN A 18 16.30 11.75 0.52
N THR A 19 15.02 12.01 0.35
CA THR A 19 14.07 12.29 1.43
C THR A 19 13.16 11.07 1.62
N PRO A 20 13.61 10.01 2.33
CA PRO A 20 12.93 8.72 2.38
C PRO A 20 11.54 8.76 3.04
N GLU A 21 11.24 9.79 3.82
CA GLU A 21 9.96 9.92 4.54
C GLU A 21 8.93 10.77 3.80
N ALA A 22 9.38 11.79 3.06
CA ALA A 22 8.53 12.83 2.48
C ALA A 22 7.32 12.32 1.67
N PRO A 23 7.43 11.31 0.79
CA PRO A 23 6.28 10.86 -0.01
C PRO A 23 5.37 9.86 0.72
N SER A 24 5.70 9.45 1.95
CA SER A 24 5.11 8.24 2.55
C SER A 24 3.59 8.33 2.76
N VAL A 25 3.11 9.50 3.21
CA VAL A 25 1.68 9.73 3.47
C VAL A 25 0.91 9.81 2.15
N SER A 26 1.37 10.63 1.21
CA SER A 26 0.71 10.84 -0.08
C SER A 26 0.60 9.54 -0.89
N VAL A 27 1.65 8.70 -0.89
CA VAL A 27 1.62 7.40 -1.57
C VAL A 27 0.65 6.44 -0.88
N ALA A 28 0.59 6.44 0.46
CA ALA A 28 -0.38 5.61 1.19
C ALA A 28 -1.83 6.04 0.91
N GLU A 29 -2.10 7.34 0.82
CA GLU A 29 -3.42 7.88 0.48
C GLU A 29 -3.83 7.56 -0.95
N LEU A 30 -2.90 7.71 -1.89
CA LEU A 30 -3.13 7.33 -3.28
C LEU A 30 -3.42 5.83 -3.41
N ALA A 31 -2.64 4.96 -2.76
CA ALA A 31 -2.88 3.52 -2.77
C ALA A 31 -4.29 3.18 -2.23
N LEU A 32 -4.69 3.80 -1.13
CA LEU A 32 -6.03 3.61 -0.56
C LEU A 32 -7.13 4.13 -1.49
N GLY A 33 -6.91 5.28 -2.15
CA GLY A 33 -7.82 5.82 -3.16
C GLY A 33 -8.00 4.87 -4.34
N LEU A 34 -6.91 4.26 -4.82
CA LEU A 34 -6.96 3.25 -5.88
C LEU A 34 -7.70 1.98 -5.43
N MET A 35 -7.55 1.56 -4.17
CA MET A 35 -8.34 0.45 -3.61
C MET A 35 -9.84 0.75 -3.65
N PHE A 36 -10.26 1.95 -3.26
CA PHE A 36 -11.66 2.36 -3.37
C PHE A 36 -12.13 2.44 -4.83
N ALA A 37 -11.30 3.00 -5.72
CA ALA A 37 -11.61 3.10 -7.14
C ALA A 37 -11.88 1.73 -7.76
N LEU A 38 -11.06 0.74 -7.42
CA LEU A 38 -11.25 -0.65 -7.85
C LEU A 38 -12.48 -1.28 -7.21
N ALA A 39 -12.60 -1.20 -5.88
CA ALA A 39 -13.70 -1.83 -5.15
C ALA A 39 -15.07 -1.26 -5.54
N ARG A 40 -15.17 -0.02 -6.01
CA ARG A 40 -16.42 0.68 -6.34
C ARG A 40 -16.57 1.01 -7.82
N HIS A 41 -15.70 0.48 -8.69
CA HIS A 41 -15.70 0.71 -10.14
C HIS A 41 -15.73 2.20 -10.54
N ILE A 42 -15.11 3.08 -9.73
CA ILE A 42 -15.28 4.53 -9.85
C ILE A 42 -14.89 5.02 -11.25
N SER A 43 -13.72 4.62 -11.75
CA SER A 43 -13.22 5.06 -13.06
C SER A 43 -14.08 4.59 -14.24
N ASN A 44 -14.69 3.41 -14.15
CA ASN A 44 -15.56 2.89 -15.20
C ASN A 44 -16.94 3.55 -15.16
N ALA A 45 -17.51 3.67 -13.96
CA ALA A 45 -18.79 4.32 -13.75
C ALA A 45 -18.75 5.80 -14.16
N ASP A 46 -17.67 6.50 -13.81
CA ASP A 46 -17.43 7.89 -14.23
C ASP A 46 -17.45 8.02 -15.76
N ARG A 47 -16.71 7.15 -16.47
CA ARG A 47 -16.66 7.17 -17.93
C ARG A 47 -18.03 6.98 -18.57
N THR A 48 -18.79 5.96 -18.17
CA THR A 48 -20.11 5.69 -18.78
C THR A 48 -21.13 6.76 -18.40
N MET A 49 -21.02 7.36 -17.21
CA MET A 49 -21.86 8.47 -16.81
C MET A 49 -21.69 9.68 -17.73
N HIS A 50 -20.45 10.01 -18.12
CA HIS A 50 -20.17 11.07 -19.08
C HIS A 50 -20.73 10.77 -20.48
N CYS A 51 -21.00 9.50 -20.80
CA CYS A 51 -21.68 9.08 -22.02
C CYS A 51 -23.22 9.05 -21.89
N GLY A 52 -23.77 9.45 -20.74
CA GLY A 52 -25.21 9.44 -20.48
C GLY A 52 -25.78 8.07 -20.07
N GLU A 53 -24.93 7.10 -19.76
CA GLU A 53 -25.35 5.75 -19.39
C GLU A 53 -25.45 5.58 -17.87
N TRP A 54 -26.63 5.15 -17.40
CA TRP A 54 -26.89 4.88 -15.98
C TRP A 54 -26.83 3.38 -15.65
N ASN A 55 -25.62 2.80 -15.68
CA ASN A 55 -25.39 1.35 -15.52
C ASN A 55 -25.28 0.89 -14.06
N LYS A 56 -26.17 1.34 -13.17
CA LYS A 56 -26.08 1.09 -11.71
C LYS A 56 -25.91 -0.38 -11.33
N SER A 57 -26.64 -1.29 -11.98
CA SER A 57 -26.58 -2.74 -11.70
C SER A 57 -25.25 -3.36 -12.09
N GLN A 58 -24.55 -2.81 -13.08
CA GLN A 58 -23.26 -3.31 -13.56
C GLN A 58 -22.10 -2.92 -12.63
N TYR A 59 -22.27 -1.90 -11.78
CA TYR A 59 -21.24 -1.38 -10.88
C TYR A 59 -21.51 -1.67 -9.41
N LEU A 60 -22.05 -2.86 -9.12
CA LEU A 60 -22.17 -3.34 -7.75
C LEU A 60 -20.78 -3.69 -7.21
N GLY A 61 -20.20 -2.75 -6.48
CA GLY A 61 -18.89 -2.90 -5.87
C GLY A 61 -18.90 -3.58 -4.49
N TYR A 62 -17.73 -3.61 -3.88
CA TYR A 62 -17.49 -4.12 -2.52
C TYR A 62 -17.17 -2.99 -1.54
N THR A 63 -17.48 -3.22 -0.26
CA THR A 63 -16.97 -2.39 0.84
C THR A 63 -15.63 -2.95 1.31
N LEU A 64 -14.69 -2.06 1.64
CA LEU A 64 -13.37 -2.45 2.15
C LEU A 64 -13.40 -2.94 3.61
N LYS A 65 -14.37 -2.47 4.43
CA LYS A 65 -14.59 -2.93 5.81
C LYS A 65 -14.66 -4.46 5.87
N GLY A 66 -13.91 -5.05 6.81
CA GLY A 66 -13.82 -6.49 7.01
C GLY A 66 -13.10 -7.25 5.88
N LYS A 67 -12.51 -6.56 4.89
CA LYS A 67 -11.65 -7.21 3.89
C LYS A 67 -10.21 -7.29 4.37
N LYS A 68 -9.51 -8.29 3.86
CA LYS A 68 -8.09 -8.50 4.12
C LYS A 68 -7.23 -7.68 3.15
N LEU A 69 -6.33 -6.86 3.69
CA LEU A 69 -5.28 -6.16 2.96
C LEU A 69 -3.93 -6.82 3.24
N GLY A 70 -3.27 -7.32 2.20
CA GLY A 70 -1.92 -7.84 2.30
C GLY A 70 -0.85 -6.79 1.96
N LEU A 71 0.12 -6.60 2.84
CA LEU A 71 1.27 -5.71 2.65
C LEU A 71 2.55 -6.54 2.48
N ILE A 72 3.25 -6.30 1.37
CA ILE A 72 4.56 -6.92 1.10
C ILE A 72 5.64 -5.87 1.39
N GLY A 73 6.37 -6.09 2.48
CA GLY A 73 7.29 -5.15 3.11
C GLY A 73 6.59 -4.25 4.14
N PHE A 74 7.32 -3.86 5.19
CA PHE A 74 6.80 -3.01 6.27
C PHE A 74 7.65 -1.75 6.49
N GLY A 75 7.78 -0.95 5.43
CA GLY A 75 8.44 0.37 5.45
C GLY A 75 7.50 1.53 5.77
N ASN A 76 7.97 2.77 5.64
CA ASN A 76 7.23 3.98 6.01
C ASN A 76 5.85 4.09 5.32
N ILE A 77 5.76 3.81 4.02
CA ILE A 77 4.50 3.80 3.27
C ILE A 77 3.54 2.73 3.81
N ALA A 78 4.04 1.50 3.99
CA ALA A 78 3.23 0.38 4.47
C ALA A 78 2.65 0.65 5.87
N LYS A 79 3.42 1.29 6.76
CA LYS A 79 2.94 1.73 8.08
C LYS A 79 1.81 2.76 7.98
N GLN A 80 1.97 3.77 7.12
CA GLN A 80 0.93 4.78 6.91
C GLN A 80 -0.36 4.18 6.32
N LEU A 81 -0.22 3.25 5.36
CA LEU A 81 -1.35 2.56 4.76
C LEU A 81 -2.03 1.62 5.76
N ALA A 82 -1.27 0.83 6.54
CA ALA A 82 -1.79 -0.05 7.57
C ALA A 82 -2.64 0.72 8.59
N LYS A 83 -2.15 1.87 9.09
CA LYS A 83 -2.89 2.73 10.03
C LYS A 83 -4.26 3.13 9.46
N LYS A 84 -4.33 3.53 8.20
CA LYS A 84 -5.57 3.94 7.54
C LYS A 84 -6.50 2.76 7.26
N ALA A 85 -5.96 1.63 6.81
CA ALA A 85 -6.74 0.41 6.56
C ALA A 85 -7.37 -0.14 7.85
N LEU A 86 -6.61 -0.16 8.95
CA LEU A 86 -7.12 -0.54 10.27
C LEU A 86 -8.24 0.41 10.74
N ALA A 87 -8.09 1.71 10.52
CA ALA A 87 -9.14 2.69 10.83
C ALA A 87 -10.42 2.49 9.99
N LEU A 88 -10.31 1.86 8.81
CA LEU A 88 -11.42 1.42 7.99
C LEU A 88 -11.94 0.01 8.34
N GLU A 89 -11.50 -0.53 9.48
CA GLU A 89 -11.88 -1.86 9.98
C GLU A 89 -11.52 -2.99 8.99
N MET A 90 -10.40 -2.84 8.28
CA MET A 90 -9.82 -3.91 7.47
C MET A 90 -8.94 -4.83 8.31
N GLU A 91 -8.80 -6.08 7.89
CA GLU A 91 -7.78 -6.98 8.42
C GLU A 91 -6.46 -6.77 7.68
N VAL A 92 -5.39 -6.40 8.38
CA VAL A 92 -4.10 -6.11 7.74
C VAL A 92 -3.10 -7.24 7.97
N GLY A 93 -2.69 -7.88 6.88
CA GLY A 93 -1.63 -8.88 6.85
C GLY A 93 -0.32 -8.29 6.35
N VAL A 94 0.82 -8.73 6.91
CA VAL A 94 2.15 -8.25 6.54
C VAL A 94 3.08 -9.44 6.32
N TYR A 95 3.71 -9.47 5.14
CA TYR A 95 4.89 -10.27 4.88
C TYR A 95 6.07 -9.33 4.67
N SER A 96 7.19 -9.53 5.37
CA SER A 96 8.42 -8.75 5.13
C SER A 96 9.61 -9.68 5.19
N ARG A 97 10.52 -9.57 4.21
CA ARG A 97 11.83 -10.23 4.30
C ARG A 97 12.50 -9.75 5.59
N PHE A 98 12.73 -10.66 6.53
CA PHE A 98 13.14 -10.38 7.91
C PHE A 98 14.55 -9.75 8.05
N SER A 99 15.17 -9.33 6.95
CA SER A 99 16.50 -8.71 6.94
C SER A 99 16.55 -7.28 7.53
N LYS A 100 15.40 -6.64 7.81
CA LYS A 100 15.34 -5.33 8.46
C LYS A 100 15.26 -5.35 9.99
N GLY A 101 15.48 -6.51 10.62
CA GLY A 101 15.60 -6.65 12.07
C GLY A 101 14.28 -6.69 12.84
N PRO A 102 14.32 -7.06 14.14
CA PRO A 102 13.14 -7.35 14.98
C PRO A 102 12.15 -6.19 15.15
N LYS A 103 12.60 -4.94 14.95
CA LYS A 103 11.81 -3.73 15.19
C LYS A 103 10.59 -3.59 14.27
N ALA A 104 10.72 -3.87 12.98
CA ALA A 104 9.58 -3.74 12.05
C ALA A 104 8.48 -4.78 12.32
N ILE A 105 8.87 -5.95 12.82
CA ILE A 105 7.96 -7.04 13.22
C ILE A 105 7.18 -6.63 14.46
N GLU A 106 7.87 -6.08 15.45
CA GLU A 106 7.28 -5.60 16.69
C GLU A 106 6.30 -4.44 16.44
N GLU A 107 6.70 -3.47 15.61
CA GLU A 107 5.82 -2.36 15.23
C GLU A 107 4.55 -2.85 14.51
N ALA A 108 4.67 -3.81 13.58
CA ALA A 108 3.51 -4.39 12.90
C ALA A 108 2.54 -5.04 13.89
N LYS A 109 3.07 -5.82 14.85
CA LYS A 109 2.26 -6.44 15.92
C LYS A 109 1.58 -5.38 16.79
N ASN A 110 2.31 -4.34 17.21
CA ASN A 110 1.78 -3.26 18.04
C ASN A 110 0.68 -2.47 17.35
N MET A 111 0.72 -2.38 16.01
CA MET A 111 -0.35 -1.80 15.21
C MET A 111 -1.55 -2.74 15.03
N GLY A 112 -1.49 -4.00 15.45
CA GLY A 112 -2.55 -4.98 15.24
C GLY A 112 -2.53 -5.67 13.88
N CYS A 113 -1.39 -5.61 13.16
CA CYS A 113 -1.23 -6.33 11.90
C CYS A 113 -0.88 -7.81 12.14
N LYS A 114 -1.42 -8.71 11.32
CA LYS A 114 -1.08 -10.13 11.32
C LYS A 114 0.18 -10.37 10.48
N LEU A 115 1.14 -11.11 11.03
CA LEU A 115 2.38 -11.42 10.33
C LEU A 115 2.28 -12.77 9.62
N TYR A 116 2.88 -12.84 8.44
CA TYR A 116 2.92 -14.01 7.58
C TYR A 116 4.37 -14.42 7.29
N SER A 117 4.62 -15.73 7.23
CA SER A 117 5.98 -16.27 7.06
C SER A 117 6.39 -16.36 5.60
N SER A 118 5.41 -16.41 4.69
CA SER A 118 5.60 -16.40 3.23
C SER A 118 4.57 -15.49 2.54
N ILE A 119 4.83 -15.18 1.27
CA ILE A 119 3.85 -14.48 0.42
C ILE A 119 2.64 -15.37 0.14
N ASP A 120 2.85 -16.67 -0.02
CA ASP A 120 1.75 -17.61 -0.32
C ASP A 120 0.73 -17.66 0.83
N GLU A 121 1.19 -17.70 2.09
CA GLU A 121 0.30 -17.64 3.25
C GLU A 121 -0.43 -16.29 3.36
N LEU A 122 0.19 -15.20 2.90
CA LEU A 122 -0.43 -13.89 2.90
C LEU A 122 -1.60 -13.82 1.90
N LEU A 123 -1.45 -14.48 0.75
CA LEU A 123 -2.41 -14.47 -0.37
C LEU A 123 -3.58 -15.44 -0.19
N GLN A 124 -3.45 -16.45 0.67
CA GLN A 124 -4.55 -17.33 1.10
C GLN A 124 -5.58 -16.58 1.97
#